data_AF-A0A950Y3Z6-F1
#
_entry.id   AF-A0A950Y3Z6-F1
#
_cell.length_a   1.000
_cell.length_b   1.000
_cell.length_c   1.000
_cell.angle_alpha   90.00
_cell.angle_beta   90.00
_cell.angle_gamma   90.00
#
_symmetry.space_group_name_H-M   'P 1'
#
loop_
_entity.id
_entity.type
_entity.pdbx_description
1 polymer ?
#
loop_
_entity_poly.entity_id
_entity_poly.type
_entity_poly.pdbx_seq_one_letter_code
_entity_poly.pdbx_strand_id
1 'polypeptide(L)'
;MKHSRGVWSLVGLWLAGCLGAPADPLYSVVNLGALGTGAAMPTAVNGAGVVSGVWTDPSGQQQAVSFNGQPTPQTLGWLGQANGVNDTGTFIGTSLANNSPSVVESSGGQVKSLGISGYGTAINNAGQIGGGMITANGQVHAFLWSSGSLLDVGTLTGATWSSVYGINSSGQAVGTSMAGNGTTSVFVSNGTSVQAIANTLGGASAHGMSINDSGTVVGNAQTSSRYPHAFLSSGQGMVDLGTLGGTQSYAYGINDAGLVVGYSLLSDNTTHAFAYLGGVLVDLNTWLPASSGWTLGAAYAVNNSGDIVGVGTLNNQLYAVELVPSGPPAIMAEAPADPAPVPEPGALLLSATGLAAIATIVWRRRRAAGV
;
A
#
# COMPACT_ATOMS: atom_id res chain seq x y z
N MET A 1 -21.46 -45.48 22.64
CA MET A 1 -20.22 -44.89 23.19
C MET A 1 -19.39 -44.32 22.05
N LYS A 2 -19.06 -43.03 22.15
CA LYS A 2 -18.01 -42.23 21.44
C LYS A 2 -18.09 -42.21 19.89
N HIS A 3 -18.63 -41.18 19.23
CA HIS A 3 -18.14 -39.80 19.03
C HIS A 3 -16.72 -39.68 18.44
N SER A 4 -16.63 -39.21 17.20
CA SER A 4 -15.58 -38.32 16.71
C SER A 4 -16.24 -37.18 15.93
N ARG A 5 -16.19 -35.97 16.48
CA ARG A 5 -16.72 -34.73 15.90
C ARG A 5 -15.75 -34.21 14.84
N GLY A 6 -16.28 -33.91 13.65
CA GLY A 6 -15.58 -33.13 12.63
C GLY A 6 -15.38 -31.69 13.09
N VAL A 7 -14.19 -31.17 12.79
CA VAL A 7 -13.77 -29.79 13.01
C VAL A 7 -14.53 -28.91 12.03
N TRP A 8 -15.37 -28.01 12.55
CA TRP A 8 -15.93 -26.91 11.78
C TRP A 8 -14.88 -25.80 11.72
N SER A 9 -14.53 -25.39 10.50
CA SER A 9 -13.76 -24.17 10.25
C SER A 9 -14.61 -22.96 10.66
N LEU A 10 -14.16 -22.19 11.64
CA LEU A 10 -14.72 -20.87 11.96
C LEU A 10 -14.19 -19.88 10.92
N VAL A 11 -14.93 -19.69 9.83
CA VAL A 11 -14.94 -18.45 9.06
C VAL A 11 -16.41 -18.16 8.78
N GLY A 12 -17.00 -17.28 9.58
CA GLY A 12 -18.40 -16.89 9.44
C GLY A 12 -19.08 -16.59 10.77
N LEU A 13 -19.00 -15.33 11.21
CA LEU A 13 -19.96 -14.54 11.98
C LEU A 13 -19.21 -13.24 12.29
N TRP A 14 -19.60 -12.07 11.78
CA TRP A 14 -20.62 -11.24 12.42
C TRP A 14 -21.42 -10.45 11.36
N LEU A 15 -22.68 -10.83 11.19
CA LEU A 15 -23.76 -9.95 10.74
C LEU A 15 -25.09 -10.64 11.08
N ALA A 16 -25.44 -10.66 12.38
CA ALA A 16 -26.81 -10.67 12.89
C ALA A 16 -26.83 -10.88 14.42
N GLY A 17 -27.40 -9.92 15.15
CA GLY A 17 -28.02 -10.20 16.44
C GLY A 17 -27.53 -9.38 17.64
N CYS A 18 -27.88 -8.08 17.68
CA CYS A 18 -28.44 -7.48 18.89
C CYS A 18 -29.14 -6.16 18.51
N LEU A 19 -30.44 -6.05 18.84
CA LEU A 19 -31.15 -4.78 18.91
C LEU A 19 -30.53 -3.97 20.05
N GLY A 20 -29.60 -3.06 19.74
CA GLY A 20 -29.01 -2.17 20.75
C GLY A 20 -27.80 -1.42 20.22
N ALA A 21 -28.00 -0.12 19.94
CA ALA A 21 -27.02 0.87 19.46
C ALA A 21 -26.43 0.62 18.05
N PRO A 22 -26.23 1.68 17.23
CA PRO A 22 -25.36 1.55 16.06
C PRO A 22 -23.96 1.17 16.57
N ALA A 23 -23.28 0.27 15.87
CA ALA A 23 -21.86 0.02 16.11
C ALA A 23 -21.13 1.36 16.09
N ASP A 24 -20.22 1.59 17.04
CA ASP A 24 -19.42 2.81 17.07
C ASP A 24 -18.73 3.01 15.71
N PRO A 25 -18.63 4.27 15.22
CA PRO A 25 -17.99 4.55 13.95
C PRO A 25 -16.56 4.02 13.96
N LEU A 26 -16.15 3.33 12.89
CA LEU A 26 -14.81 2.75 12.82
C LEU A 26 -13.73 3.82 12.63
N TYR A 27 -14.10 4.96 12.04
CA TYR A 27 -13.17 6.05 11.73
C TYR A 27 -13.72 7.41 12.16
N SER A 28 -12.78 8.27 12.58
CA SER A 28 -12.99 9.71 12.75
C SER A 28 -12.33 10.47 11.60
N VAL A 29 -12.87 11.64 11.24
CA VAL A 29 -12.32 12.47 10.16
C VAL A 29 -11.57 13.66 10.74
N VAL A 30 -10.28 13.76 10.41
CA VAL A 30 -9.45 14.94 10.64
C VAL A 30 -9.48 15.80 9.38
N ASN A 31 -9.87 17.06 9.55
CA ASN A 31 -9.86 18.05 8.47
C ASN A 31 -8.44 18.57 8.26
N LEU A 32 -7.83 18.24 7.11
CA LEU A 32 -6.49 18.71 6.74
C LEU A 32 -6.50 20.00 5.92
N GLY A 33 -7.65 20.65 5.76
CA GLY A 33 -7.74 22.00 5.22
C GLY A 33 -8.76 22.17 4.12
N ALA A 34 -9.49 23.30 4.18
CA ALA A 34 -10.34 23.76 3.10
C ALA A 34 -9.47 24.28 1.97
N LEU A 35 -9.73 23.79 0.77
CA LEU A 35 -8.87 24.07 -0.36
C LEU A 35 -9.45 25.27 -1.12
N GLY A 36 -8.65 26.31 -1.31
CA GLY A 36 -9.00 27.45 -2.17
C GLY A 36 -9.01 27.05 -3.65
N THR A 37 -8.81 28.01 -4.56
CA THR A 37 -8.69 27.72 -6.00
C THR A 37 -7.36 27.02 -6.29
N GLY A 38 -7.29 25.71 -6.02
CA GLY A 38 -6.11 24.87 -6.19
C GLY A 38 -6.02 23.78 -5.13
N ALA A 39 -6.42 22.56 -5.47
CA ALA A 39 -6.53 21.43 -4.54
C ALA A 39 -5.22 21.17 -3.77
N ALA A 40 -5.28 21.09 -2.44
CA ALA A 40 -4.27 20.34 -1.71
C ALA A 40 -4.68 18.86 -1.69
N MET A 41 -3.81 18.01 -2.22
CA MET A 41 -4.10 16.58 -2.37
C MET A 41 -3.09 15.83 -1.50
N PRO A 42 -3.52 15.14 -0.45
CA PRO A 42 -2.63 14.26 0.29
C PRO A 42 -2.22 13.10 -0.63
N THR A 43 -0.96 12.72 -0.57
CA THR A 43 -0.36 11.72 -1.47
C THR A 43 0.11 10.49 -0.72
N ALA A 44 0.59 10.65 0.51
CA ALA A 44 1.07 9.58 1.35
C ALA A 44 0.92 9.92 2.84
N VAL A 45 0.94 8.89 3.68
CA VAL A 45 0.92 8.99 5.13
C VAL A 45 1.89 7.96 5.70
N ASN A 46 2.76 8.36 6.64
CA ASN A 46 3.69 7.45 7.31
C ASN A 46 3.09 6.85 8.59
N GLY A 47 3.80 5.95 9.27
CA GLY A 47 3.34 5.27 10.49
C GLY A 47 3.11 6.19 11.70
N ALA A 48 3.59 7.44 11.65
CA ALA A 48 3.38 8.45 12.68
C ALA A 48 2.21 9.43 12.36
N GLY A 49 1.47 9.20 11.28
CA GLY A 49 0.40 10.10 10.83
C GLY A 49 0.90 11.37 10.13
N VAL A 50 2.18 11.42 9.72
CA VAL A 50 2.70 12.54 8.94
C VAL A 50 2.23 12.37 7.50
N VAL A 51 1.49 13.36 7.01
CA VAL A 51 0.88 13.35 5.68
C VAL A 51 1.64 14.29 4.74
N SER A 52 2.05 13.78 3.57
CA SER A 52 2.61 14.58 2.47
C SER A 52 1.55 14.96 1.45
N GLY A 53 1.80 15.99 0.66
CA GLY A 53 0.96 16.29 -0.50
C GLY A 53 1.46 17.42 -1.38
N VAL A 54 0.56 17.87 -2.23
CA VAL A 54 0.70 19.07 -3.04
C VAL A 54 -0.32 20.09 -2.55
N TRP A 55 0.00 21.38 -2.64
CA TRP A 55 -0.94 22.50 -2.54
C TRP A 55 -0.78 23.37 -3.78
N THR A 56 -1.89 23.80 -4.40
CA THR A 56 -1.84 24.74 -5.53
C THR A 56 -2.24 26.12 -5.02
N ASP A 57 -1.32 27.08 -5.14
CA ASP A 57 -1.57 28.45 -4.68
C ASP A 57 -2.50 29.23 -5.63
N PRO A 58 -3.03 30.41 -5.23
CA PRO A 58 -3.92 31.21 -6.08
C PRO A 58 -3.33 31.65 -7.43
N SER A 59 -2.01 31.57 -7.61
CA SER A 59 -1.34 31.84 -8.88
C SER A 59 -1.27 30.61 -9.79
N GLY A 60 -1.72 29.44 -9.30
CA GLY A 60 -1.68 28.16 -10.00
C GLY A 60 -0.36 27.40 -9.81
N GLN A 61 0.55 27.87 -8.96
CA GLN A 61 1.81 27.16 -8.71
C GLN A 61 1.63 26.05 -7.68
N GLN A 62 2.25 24.90 -7.94
CA GLN A 62 2.26 23.77 -7.03
C GLN A 62 3.39 23.89 -6.01
N GLN A 63 3.05 23.70 -4.74
CA GLN A 63 3.93 23.70 -3.59
C GLN A 63 3.89 22.32 -2.96
N ALA A 64 5.06 21.74 -2.69
CA ALA A 64 5.13 20.53 -1.89
C ALA A 64 4.84 20.85 -0.42
N VAL A 65 3.97 20.07 0.21
CA VAL A 65 3.47 20.36 1.57
C VAL A 65 3.42 19.13 2.47
N SER A 66 3.38 19.39 3.78
CA SER A 66 2.97 18.45 4.82
C SER A 66 1.76 19.01 5.57
N PHE A 67 0.86 18.14 6.03
CA PHE A 67 -0.36 18.59 6.74
C PHE A 67 -0.24 18.55 8.26
N ASN A 68 0.62 17.68 8.83
CA ASN A 68 0.87 17.57 10.28
C ASN A 68 -0.40 17.57 11.16
N GLY A 69 -1.49 16.95 10.67
CA GLY A 69 -2.79 16.93 11.35
C GLY A 69 -3.49 18.29 11.49
N GLN A 70 -3.05 19.31 10.76
CA GLN A 70 -3.58 20.67 10.82
C GLN A 70 -4.27 21.08 9.51
N PRO A 71 -5.30 21.95 9.57
CA PRO A 71 -5.97 22.47 8.38
C PRO A 71 -5.11 23.34 7.47
N THR A 72 -3.98 23.84 7.97
CA THR A 72 -3.07 24.70 7.20
C THR A 72 -1.80 23.92 6.90
N PRO A 73 -1.56 23.51 5.64
CA PRO A 73 -0.36 22.78 5.28
C PRO A 73 0.90 23.64 5.43
N GLN A 74 2.01 23.01 5.78
CA GLN A 74 3.35 23.61 5.84
C GLN A 74 4.11 23.30 4.55
N THR A 75 4.72 24.30 3.94
CA THR A 75 5.55 24.09 2.74
C THR A 75 6.84 23.35 3.09
N LEU A 76 7.23 22.42 2.24
CA LEU A 76 8.43 21.63 2.41
C LEU A 76 9.68 22.25 1.75
N GLY A 77 9.53 23.43 1.13
CA GLY A 77 10.64 24.22 0.62
C GLY A 77 10.97 24.04 -0.87
N TRP A 78 10.12 23.37 -1.66
CA TRP A 78 10.27 23.33 -3.13
C TRP A 78 8.95 23.46 -3.88
N LEU A 79 9.06 23.99 -5.10
CA LEU A 79 7.97 24.07 -6.06
C LEU A 79 7.74 22.70 -6.70
N GLY A 80 6.54 22.17 -6.58
CA GLY A 80 6.16 20.86 -7.12
C GLY A 80 5.33 20.06 -6.13
N GLN A 81 5.62 18.76 -6.04
CA GLN A 81 4.79 17.80 -5.32
C GLN A 81 5.64 17.00 -4.34
N ALA A 82 5.14 16.77 -3.12
CA ALA A 82 5.62 15.69 -2.27
C ALA A 82 4.75 14.46 -2.51
N ASN A 83 5.37 13.36 -2.91
CA ASN A 83 4.68 12.14 -3.35
C ASN A 83 4.81 10.99 -2.35
N GLY A 84 5.76 11.08 -1.41
CA GLY A 84 5.96 10.07 -0.39
C GLY A 84 6.62 10.65 0.85
N VAL A 85 6.41 9.96 1.98
CA VAL A 85 7.04 10.23 3.26
C VAL A 85 7.30 8.91 3.97
N ASN A 86 8.50 8.74 4.53
CA ASN A 86 8.85 7.54 5.31
C ASN A 86 8.75 7.81 6.83
N ASP A 87 8.95 6.78 7.64
CA ASP A 87 8.81 6.86 9.10
C ASP A 87 9.93 7.68 9.79
N THR A 88 11.03 7.96 9.09
CA THR A 88 12.05 8.90 9.57
C THR A 88 11.69 10.36 9.33
N GLY A 89 10.54 10.63 8.69
CA GLY A 89 10.11 11.98 8.31
C GLY A 89 10.84 12.54 7.10
N THR A 90 11.41 11.67 6.26
CA THR A 90 12.00 12.07 4.98
C THR A 90 10.92 12.07 3.92
N PHE A 91 10.72 13.22 3.28
CA PHE A 91 9.81 13.40 2.16
C PHE A 91 10.56 13.21 0.85
N ILE A 92 9.88 12.62 -0.13
CA ILE A 92 10.35 12.61 -1.53
C ILE A 92 9.33 13.28 -2.41
N GLY A 93 9.79 13.73 -3.58
CA GLY A 93 8.90 14.36 -4.52
C GLY A 93 9.54 14.73 -5.83
N THR A 94 8.74 15.48 -6.59
CA THR A 94 9.16 16.07 -7.85
C THR A 94 9.21 17.57 -7.69
N SER A 95 10.37 18.16 -7.94
CA SER A 95 10.50 19.60 -8.15
C SER A 95 10.19 19.93 -9.61
N LEU A 96 9.33 20.94 -9.82
CA LEU A 96 8.91 21.42 -11.13
C LEU A 96 9.51 22.80 -11.45
N ALA A 97 10.55 23.20 -10.72
CA ALA A 97 11.24 24.45 -10.96
C ALA A 97 11.74 24.54 -12.41
N ASN A 98 11.57 25.71 -13.04
CA ASN A 98 12.05 26.00 -14.40
C ASN A 98 11.53 25.04 -15.49
N ASN A 99 10.32 24.49 -15.33
CA ASN A 99 9.70 23.52 -16.25
C ASN A 99 10.55 22.26 -16.49
N SER A 100 11.46 21.92 -15.58
CA SER A 100 12.34 20.75 -15.68
C SER A 100 12.16 19.87 -14.44
N PRO A 101 11.49 18.71 -14.56
CA PRO A 101 11.22 17.86 -13.41
C PRO A 101 12.53 17.28 -12.86
N SER A 102 12.68 17.32 -11.54
CA SER A 102 13.81 16.70 -10.84
C SER A 102 13.38 16.04 -9.54
N VAL A 103 14.02 14.94 -9.21
CA VAL A 103 13.77 14.21 -7.96
C VAL A 103 14.45 14.95 -6.80
N VAL A 104 13.67 15.21 -5.77
CA VAL A 104 14.12 15.89 -4.55
C VAL A 104 13.73 15.08 -3.31
N GLU A 105 14.55 15.17 -2.29
CA GLU A 105 14.25 14.71 -0.93
C GLU A 105 14.28 15.90 0.05
N SER A 106 13.50 15.81 1.13
CA SER A 106 13.59 16.76 2.24
C SER A 106 13.62 16.02 3.57
N SER A 107 14.64 16.31 4.37
CA SER A 107 14.84 15.73 5.70
C SER A 107 15.32 16.81 6.66
N GLY A 108 14.71 16.90 7.85
CA GLY A 108 15.01 17.97 8.81
C GLY A 108 14.80 19.39 8.27
N GLY A 109 13.88 19.56 7.32
CA GLY A 109 13.61 20.85 6.65
C GLY A 109 14.65 21.29 5.62
N GLN A 110 15.63 20.43 5.30
CA GLN A 110 16.62 20.68 4.25
C GLN A 110 16.22 19.96 2.97
N VAL A 111 16.04 20.72 1.89
CA VAL A 111 15.75 20.18 0.57
C VAL A 111 17.04 19.86 -0.17
N LYS A 112 17.12 18.66 -0.72
CA LYS A 112 18.26 18.19 -1.50
C LYS A 112 17.77 17.62 -2.83
N SER A 113 18.36 18.10 -3.93
CA SER A 113 18.20 17.45 -5.23
C SER A 113 19.03 16.17 -5.27
N LEU A 114 18.46 15.10 -5.82
CA LEU A 114 19.18 13.84 -6.03
C LEU A 114 19.96 13.81 -7.34
N GLY A 115 19.92 14.88 -8.14
CA GLY A 115 20.56 14.92 -9.46
C GLY A 115 19.89 14.03 -10.52
N ILE A 116 18.69 13.54 -10.24
CA ILE A 116 17.90 12.71 -11.15
C ILE A 116 16.90 13.62 -11.86
N SER A 117 17.00 13.76 -13.17
CA SER A 117 15.97 14.40 -13.98
C SER A 117 14.79 13.44 -14.10
N GLY A 118 13.58 13.89 -13.77
CA GLY A 118 12.38 13.07 -13.73
C GLY A 118 11.57 13.22 -12.44
N TYR A 119 10.83 12.17 -12.09
CA TYR A 119 9.74 12.18 -11.13
C TYR A 119 10.04 11.24 -9.97
N GLY A 120 10.08 11.75 -8.74
CA GLY A 120 10.15 10.94 -7.52
C GLY A 120 8.75 10.61 -7.03
N THR A 121 8.43 9.33 -6.87
CA THR A 121 7.03 8.88 -6.64
C THR A 121 6.86 8.00 -5.41
N ALA A 122 7.88 7.25 -5.02
CA ALA A 122 7.80 6.31 -3.90
C ALA A 122 9.05 6.37 -3.03
N ILE A 123 8.90 6.15 -1.73
CA ILE A 123 9.97 5.93 -0.77
C ILE A 123 9.55 4.84 0.22
N ASN A 124 10.50 4.00 0.65
CA ASN A 124 10.31 3.08 1.77
C ASN A 124 11.09 3.51 3.03
N ASN A 125 10.90 2.79 4.13
CA ASN A 125 11.55 3.08 5.41
C ASN A 125 13.08 2.87 5.42
N ALA A 126 13.62 2.15 4.43
CA ALA A 126 15.07 2.05 4.23
C ALA A 126 15.65 3.25 3.46
N GLY A 127 14.82 4.22 3.05
CA GLY A 127 15.24 5.37 2.25
C GLY A 127 15.50 5.04 0.78
N GLN A 128 14.98 3.90 0.29
CA GLN A 128 15.01 3.58 -1.13
C GLN A 128 13.91 4.36 -1.85
N ILE A 129 14.24 4.96 -2.99
CA ILE A 129 13.37 5.88 -3.72
C ILE A 129 13.12 5.31 -5.11
N GLY A 130 11.90 5.45 -5.61
CA GLY A 130 11.56 5.07 -6.98
C GLY A 130 10.74 6.12 -7.71
N GLY A 131 10.78 6.01 -9.03
CA GLY A 131 9.93 6.78 -9.92
C GLY A 131 10.35 6.63 -11.37
N GLY A 132 10.25 7.71 -12.14
CA GLY A 132 10.57 7.74 -13.57
C GLY A 132 11.69 8.73 -13.86
N MET A 133 12.83 8.29 -14.38
CA MET A 133 13.97 9.11 -14.77
C MET A 133 13.93 9.42 -16.27
N ILE A 134 14.21 10.67 -16.63
CA ILE A 134 14.36 11.09 -18.01
C ILE A 134 15.77 10.70 -18.47
N THR A 135 15.85 9.86 -19.50
CA THR A 135 17.09 9.36 -20.08
C THR A 135 17.68 10.36 -21.09
N ALA A 136 18.92 10.12 -21.52
CA ALA A 136 19.61 10.97 -22.49
C ALA A 136 18.90 11.04 -23.86
N ASN A 137 18.09 10.04 -24.22
CA ASN A 137 17.29 10.02 -25.45
C ASN A 137 15.85 10.54 -25.25
N GLY A 138 15.54 11.11 -24.07
CA GLY A 138 14.24 11.73 -23.77
C GLY A 138 13.12 10.75 -23.40
N GLN A 139 13.42 9.45 -23.26
CA GLN A 139 12.47 8.47 -22.71
C GLN A 139 12.37 8.63 -21.20
N VAL A 140 11.32 8.06 -20.59
CA VAL A 140 11.23 7.95 -19.13
C VAL A 140 11.36 6.48 -18.78
N HIS A 141 12.37 6.15 -17.99
CA HIS A 141 12.56 4.81 -17.46
C HIS A 141 12.26 4.77 -15.96
N ALA A 142 11.70 3.67 -15.50
CA ALA A 142 11.63 3.38 -14.09
C ALA A 142 13.04 3.41 -13.49
N PHE A 143 13.18 3.98 -12.30
CA PHE A 143 14.43 3.93 -11.55
C PHE A 143 14.22 3.47 -10.12
N LEU A 144 15.30 2.95 -9.54
CA LEU A 144 15.46 2.77 -8.11
C LEU A 144 16.72 3.49 -7.66
N TRP A 145 16.63 4.22 -6.56
CA TRP A 145 17.74 4.92 -5.94
C TRP A 145 17.91 4.40 -4.52
N SER A 146 19.14 4.07 -4.15
CA SER A 146 19.48 3.59 -2.81
C SER A 146 20.92 3.97 -2.47
N SER A 147 21.11 4.58 -1.30
CA SER A 147 22.44 4.91 -0.76
C SER A 147 23.36 5.64 -1.75
N GLY A 148 22.80 6.61 -2.50
CA GLY A 148 23.56 7.39 -3.49
C GLY A 148 23.75 6.72 -4.86
N SER A 149 23.28 5.49 -5.04
CA SER A 149 23.36 4.77 -6.31
C SER A 149 22.03 4.82 -7.05
N LEU A 150 22.06 5.23 -8.32
CA LEU A 150 20.93 5.20 -9.24
C LEU A 150 20.99 3.92 -10.08
N LEU A 151 19.91 3.15 -10.05
CA LEU A 151 19.67 2.02 -10.94
C LEU A 151 18.58 2.41 -11.94
N ASP A 152 18.94 2.47 -13.23
CA ASP A 152 17.97 2.48 -14.32
C ASP A 152 17.35 1.07 -14.43
N VAL A 153 16.08 0.95 -14.05
CA VAL A 153 15.32 -0.30 -14.11
C VAL A 153 14.85 -0.58 -15.54
N GLY A 154 14.77 0.47 -16.38
CA GLY A 154 14.34 0.37 -17.77
C GLY A 154 12.83 0.14 -17.91
N THR A 155 12.45 -0.37 -19.08
CA THR A 155 11.06 -0.65 -19.47
C THR A 155 10.84 -2.16 -19.63
N LEU A 156 9.58 -2.60 -19.69
CA LEU A 156 9.28 -3.93 -20.22
C LEU A 156 9.70 -4.01 -21.70
N THR A 157 10.05 -5.20 -22.19
CA THR A 157 10.46 -5.38 -23.59
C THR A 157 9.42 -4.83 -24.55
N GLY A 158 9.84 -3.91 -25.43
CA GLY A 158 8.98 -3.22 -26.39
C GLY A 158 8.26 -1.97 -25.87
N ALA A 159 8.43 -1.63 -24.59
CA ALA A 159 7.89 -0.41 -24.01
C ALA A 159 8.85 0.78 -24.11
N THR A 160 8.28 1.98 -24.18
CA THR A 160 9.00 3.24 -24.39
C THR A 160 8.97 4.15 -23.18
N TRP A 161 8.18 3.81 -22.17
CA TRP A 161 8.01 4.56 -20.93
C TRP A 161 7.80 3.62 -19.74
N SER A 162 8.32 3.95 -18.57
CA SER A 162 8.00 3.28 -17.30
C SER A 162 8.23 4.20 -16.09
N SER A 163 7.53 3.91 -15.00
CA SER A 163 7.75 4.52 -13.67
C SER A 163 7.41 3.52 -12.58
N VAL A 164 8.18 3.54 -11.49
CA VAL A 164 7.78 2.95 -10.20
C VAL A 164 6.69 3.83 -9.58
N TYR A 165 5.81 3.23 -8.77
CA TYR A 165 4.78 3.92 -7.98
C TYR A 165 4.70 3.44 -6.52
N GLY A 166 5.17 2.22 -6.22
CA GLY A 166 5.24 1.71 -4.85
C GLY A 166 6.51 0.90 -4.63
N ILE A 167 7.03 0.93 -3.39
CA ILE A 167 8.20 0.15 -2.94
C ILE A 167 7.91 -0.39 -1.55
N ASN A 168 8.08 -1.70 -1.33
CA ASN A 168 7.92 -2.32 -0.01
C ASN A 168 9.23 -2.35 0.79
N SER A 169 9.20 -2.82 2.04
CA SER A 169 10.36 -2.82 2.93
C SER A 169 11.51 -3.73 2.47
N SER A 170 11.22 -4.74 1.66
CA SER A 170 12.23 -5.62 1.05
C SER A 170 12.90 -5.03 -0.21
N GLY A 171 12.47 -3.85 -0.64
CA GLY A 171 12.98 -3.17 -1.84
C GLY A 171 12.35 -3.68 -3.13
N GLN A 172 11.27 -4.45 -3.06
CA GLN A 172 10.47 -4.78 -4.23
C GLN A 172 9.68 -3.55 -4.67
N ALA A 173 9.73 -3.26 -5.95
CA ALA A 173 9.08 -2.09 -6.52
C ALA A 173 8.00 -2.50 -7.52
N VAL A 174 6.84 -1.86 -7.46
CA VAL A 174 5.79 -1.99 -8.46
C VAL A 174 5.70 -0.73 -9.29
N GLY A 175 5.42 -0.90 -10.57
CA GLY A 175 5.20 0.23 -11.46
C GLY A 175 4.38 -0.11 -12.69
N THR A 176 4.34 0.86 -13.61
CA THR A 176 3.68 0.72 -14.90
C THR A 176 4.70 0.92 -16.01
N SER A 177 4.64 0.11 -17.06
CA SER A 177 5.37 0.32 -18.30
C SER A 177 4.39 0.44 -19.47
N MET A 178 4.70 1.31 -20.43
CA MET A 178 3.82 1.68 -21.53
C MET A 178 4.49 1.44 -22.88
N ALA A 179 3.82 0.69 -23.74
CA ALA A 179 4.21 0.46 -25.12
C ALA A 179 3.95 1.69 -26.01
N GLY A 180 4.64 1.76 -27.15
CA GLY A 180 4.48 2.88 -28.10
C GLY A 180 3.07 3.03 -28.68
N ASN A 181 2.21 2.01 -28.57
CA ASN A 181 0.79 2.07 -28.93
C ASN A 181 -0.12 2.55 -27.78
N GLY A 182 0.43 2.94 -26.63
CA GLY A 182 -0.29 3.40 -25.44
C GLY A 182 -0.78 2.29 -24.50
N THR A 183 -0.52 1.02 -24.80
CA THR A 183 -0.91 -0.10 -23.91
C THR A 183 -0.03 -0.11 -22.67
N THR A 184 -0.64 -0.20 -21.48
CA THR A 184 0.07 -0.21 -20.20
C THR A 184 0.09 -1.58 -19.56
N SER A 185 1.18 -1.93 -18.90
CA SER A 185 1.34 -3.19 -18.18
C SER A 185 1.99 -2.94 -16.82
N VAL A 186 1.50 -3.65 -15.82
CA VAL A 186 2.07 -3.62 -14.47
C VAL A 186 3.35 -4.44 -14.46
N PHE A 187 4.39 -3.92 -13.81
CA PHE A 187 5.60 -4.68 -13.54
C PHE A 187 5.92 -4.71 -12.05
N VAL A 188 6.63 -5.76 -11.64
CA VAL A 188 7.32 -5.85 -10.36
C VAL A 188 8.82 -5.95 -10.62
N SER A 189 9.61 -5.20 -9.86
CA SER A 189 11.07 -5.23 -9.88
C SER A 189 11.61 -5.68 -8.52
N ASN A 190 12.57 -6.60 -8.54
CA ASN A 190 13.38 -7.00 -7.37
C ASN A 190 14.78 -6.38 -7.45
N GLY A 191 14.90 -5.16 -8.00
CA GLY A 191 16.16 -4.51 -8.33
C GLY A 191 16.55 -4.72 -9.79
N THR A 192 17.26 -5.81 -10.11
CA THR A 192 17.86 -6.02 -11.44
C THR A 192 16.95 -6.67 -12.48
N SER A 193 15.80 -7.21 -12.07
CA SER A 193 14.86 -7.88 -12.98
C SER A 193 13.50 -7.22 -12.93
N VAL A 194 12.94 -6.91 -14.11
CA VAL A 194 11.57 -6.44 -14.28
C VAL A 194 10.71 -7.59 -14.81
N GLN A 195 9.62 -7.88 -14.13
CA GLN A 195 8.67 -8.92 -14.55
C GLN A 195 7.28 -8.32 -14.67
N ALA A 196 6.61 -8.57 -15.80
CA ALA A 196 5.22 -8.17 -15.98
C ALA A 196 4.30 -9.04 -15.11
N ILE A 197 3.27 -8.44 -14.51
CA ILE A 197 2.15 -9.21 -13.96
C ILE A 197 1.28 -9.63 -15.16
N ALA A 198 1.29 -10.92 -15.45
CA ALA A 198 0.48 -11.51 -16.52
C ALA A 198 -1.01 -11.59 -16.13
N ASN A 199 -1.87 -11.88 -17.12
CA ASN A 199 -3.30 -12.11 -16.94
C ASN A 199 -4.04 -10.91 -16.33
N THR A 200 -4.27 -9.89 -17.17
CA THR A 200 -5.15 -8.76 -16.86
C THR A 200 -6.60 -9.21 -16.68
N LEU A 201 -7.49 -8.29 -16.27
CA LEU A 201 -8.93 -8.54 -16.12
C LEU A 201 -9.70 -8.71 -17.44
N GLY A 202 -9.01 -9.14 -18.51
CA GLY A 202 -9.56 -9.32 -19.86
C GLY A 202 -9.42 -8.11 -20.78
N GLY A 203 -8.97 -6.96 -20.28
CA GLY A 203 -8.64 -5.76 -21.07
C GLY A 203 -7.14 -5.64 -21.40
N ALA A 204 -6.78 -4.61 -22.17
CA ALA A 204 -5.43 -4.44 -22.70
C ALA A 204 -4.47 -3.72 -21.71
N SER A 205 -5.01 -2.84 -20.86
CA SER A 205 -4.19 -1.93 -20.04
C SER A 205 -4.37 -2.17 -18.54
N ALA A 206 -3.27 -2.04 -17.79
CA ALA A 206 -3.28 -2.07 -16.33
C ALA A 206 -2.17 -1.19 -15.73
N HIS A 207 -2.41 -0.71 -14.51
CA HIS A 207 -1.54 0.21 -13.77
C HIS A 207 -1.33 -0.32 -12.35
N GLY A 208 -0.07 -0.46 -11.93
CA GLY A 208 0.30 -0.82 -10.56
C GLY A 208 0.58 0.43 -9.75
N MET A 209 -0.06 0.57 -8.59
CA MET A 209 -0.03 1.77 -7.77
C MET A 209 0.71 1.57 -6.45
N SER A 210 0.49 0.44 -5.78
CA SER A 210 1.09 0.18 -4.47
C SER A 210 1.36 -1.31 -4.26
N ILE A 211 2.27 -1.60 -3.32
CA ILE A 211 2.73 -2.94 -2.96
C ILE A 211 2.96 -3.01 -1.45
N ASN A 212 2.48 -4.07 -0.80
CA ASN A 212 2.74 -4.31 0.62
C ASN A 212 3.95 -5.25 0.84
N ASP A 213 4.33 -5.48 2.10
CA ASP A 213 5.52 -6.28 2.46
C ASP A 213 5.36 -7.78 2.16
N SER A 214 4.14 -8.25 1.97
CA SER A 214 3.87 -9.61 1.47
C SER A 214 3.98 -9.72 -0.06
N GLY A 215 4.33 -8.63 -0.76
CA GLY A 215 4.43 -8.58 -2.21
C GLY A 215 3.07 -8.50 -2.92
N THR A 216 1.99 -8.20 -2.20
CA THR A 216 0.67 -8.00 -2.80
C THR A 216 0.61 -6.64 -3.46
N VAL A 217 0.33 -6.63 -4.76
CA VAL A 217 0.21 -5.44 -5.61
C VAL A 217 -1.25 -5.04 -5.77
N VAL A 218 -1.52 -3.74 -5.73
CA VAL A 218 -2.82 -3.17 -6.07
C VAL A 218 -2.71 -2.10 -7.15
N GLY A 219 -3.83 -1.85 -7.81
CA GLY A 219 -3.96 -0.81 -8.83
C GLY A 219 -5.28 -0.92 -9.57
N ASN A 220 -5.28 -0.58 -10.85
CA ASN A 220 -6.45 -0.74 -11.71
C ASN A 220 -6.12 -1.38 -13.06
N ALA A 221 -7.05 -2.17 -13.59
CA ALA A 221 -6.90 -2.87 -14.85
C ALA A 221 -8.19 -2.80 -15.65
N GLN A 222 -8.08 -2.65 -16.97
CA GLN A 222 -9.23 -2.70 -17.86
C GLN A 222 -9.84 -4.10 -17.84
N THR A 223 -11.16 -4.14 -17.70
CA THR A 223 -11.95 -5.35 -17.93
C THR A 223 -12.14 -5.61 -19.43
N SER A 224 -12.76 -6.74 -19.79
CA SER A 224 -13.22 -7.00 -21.17
C SER A 224 -14.17 -5.92 -21.70
N SER A 225 -14.88 -5.23 -20.81
CA SER A 225 -15.77 -4.10 -21.12
C SER A 225 -15.02 -2.77 -21.25
N ARG A 226 -13.69 -2.77 -21.16
CA ARG A 226 -12.76 -1.62 -21.26
C ARG A 226 -12.85 -0.59 -20.13
N TYR A 227 -13.72 -0.81 -19.16
CA TYR A 227 -13.72 0.00 -17.94
C TYR A 227 -12.66 -0.50 -16.96
N PRO A 228 -11.90 0.40 -16.32
CA PRO A 228 -10.93 0.02 -15.30
C PRO A 228 -11.62 -0.36 -14.00
N HIS A 229 -11.26 -1.52 -13.48
CA HIS A 229 -11.59 -1.96 -12.14
C HIS A 229 -10.34 -2.04 -11.28
N ALA A 230 -10.50 -1.78 -9.99
CA ALA A 230 -9.47 -2.01 -9.00
C ALA A 230 -9.12 -3.50 -8.97
N PHE A 231 -7.84 -3.81 -8.79
CA PHE A 231 -7.38 -5.19 -8.66
C PHE A 231 -6.45 -5.36 -7.44
N LEU A 232 -6.34 -6.61 -6.99
CA LEU A 232 -5.21 -7.09 -6.18
C LEU A 232 -4.49 -8.24 -6.89
N SER A 233 -3.19 -8.39 -6.66
CA SER A 233 -2.39 -9.48 -7.23
C SER A 233 -1.27 -9.92 -6.29
N SER A 234 -1.15 -11.22 -6.08
CA SER A 234 -0.01 -11.87 -5.40
C SER A 234 1.00 -12.46 -6.41
N GLY A 235 1.01 -11.96 -7.65
CA GLY A 235 1.92 -12.39 -8.71
C GLY A 235 1.40 -13.49 -9.64
N GLN A 236 0.26 -14.13 -9.33
CA GLN A 236 -0.32 -15.21 -10.16
C GLN A 236 -1.50 -14.77 -11.07
N GLY A 237 -1.67 -13.46 -11.26
CA GLY A 237 -2.78 -12.86 -12.00
C GLY A 237 -3.53 -11.81 -11.19
N MET A 238 -4.45 -11.10 -11.82
CA MET A 238 -5.23 -10.02 -11.20
C MET A 238 -6.58 -10.55 -10.70
N VAL A 239 -6.93 -10.22 -9.46
CA VAL A 239 -8.25 -10.42 -8.87
C VAL A 239 -9.02 -9.11 -8.97
N ASP A 240 -10.17 -9.13 -9.63
CA ASP A 240 -11.08 -7.99 -9.73
C ASP A 240 -11.75 -7.72 -8.37
N LEU A 241 -11.64 -6.48 -7.87
CA LEU A 241 -12.30 -6.07 -6.60
C LEU A 241 -13.74 -5.60 -6.82
N GLY A 242 -14.17 -5.43 -8.07
CA GLY A 242 -15.48 -4.93 -8.45
C GLY A 242 -15.63 -3.42 -8.23
N THR A 243 -16.88 -2.97 -8.13
CA THR A 243 -17.26 -1.57 -7.94
C THR A 243 -18.36 -1.46 -6.88
N LEU A 244 -18.59 -0.24 -6.37
CA LEU A 244 -19.73 0.11 -5.50
C LEU A 244 -21.05 0.30 -6.28
N GLY A 245 -21.19 -0.36 -7.43
CA GLY A 245 -22.40 -0.34 -8.27
C GLY A 245 -22.30 0.49 -9.54
N GLY A 246 -21.24 1.29 -9.71
CA GLY A 246 -20.90 1.97 -10.97
C GLY A 246 -20.03 1.12 -11.91
N THR A 247 -19.43 1.75 -12.91
CA THR A 247 -18.63 1.05 -13.94
C THR A 247 -17.13 1.02 -13.68
N GLN A 248 -16.62 1.80 -12.73
CA GLN A 248 -15.18 1.97 -12.53
C GLN A 248 -14.78 1.95 -11.06
N SER A 249 -13.58 1.44 -10.79
CA SER A 249 -12.91 1.52 -9.49
C SER A 249 -11.40 1.56 -9.65
N TYR A 250 -10.71 2.17 -8.68
CA TYR A 250 -9.26 2.37 -8.68
C TYR A 250 -8.71 2.19 -7.27
N ALA A 251 -7.77 1.25 -7.09
CA ALA A 251 -7.02 1.11 -5.84
C ALA A 251 -5.72 1.93 -5.89
N TYR A 252 -5.43 2.64 -4.80
CA TYR A 252 -4.24 3.49 -4.68
C TYR A 252 -3.31 3.09 -3.54
N GLY A 253 -3.86 2.63 -2.42
CA GLY A 253 -3.09 2.23 -1.25
C GLY A 253 -3.39 0.80 -0.81
N ILE A 254 -2.39 0.14 -0.24
CA ILE A 254 -2.51 -1.12 0.48
C ILE A 254 -1.58 -1.07 1.69
N ASN A 255 -2.02 -1.60 2.83
CA ASN A 255 -1.15 -1.80 4.01
C ASN A 255 -0.80 -3.29 4.20
N ASP A 256 0.04 -3.59 5.19
CA ASP A 256 0.51 -4.96 5.44
C ASP A 256 -0.57 -5.90 6.00
N ALA A 257 -1.66 -5.36 6.55
CA ALA A 257 -2.84 -6.13 6.93
C ALA A 257 -3.73 -6.50 5.71
N GLY A 258 -3.38 -6.03 4.51
CA GLY A 258 -4.14 -6.27 3.29
C GLY A 258 -5.37 -5.37 3.12
N LEU A 259 -5.49 -4.30 3.91
CA LEU A 259 -6.51 -3.27 3.71
C LEU A 259 -6.14 -2.47 2.46
N VAL A 260 -6.98 -2.54 1.43
CA VAL A 260 -6.83 -1.79 0.18
C VAL A 260 -7.77 -0.60 0.18
N VAL A 261 -7.31 0.57 -0.25
CA VAL A 261 -8.12 1.79 -0.33
C VAL A 261 -8.06 2.43 -1.71
N GLY A 262 -9.12 3.16 -2.06
CA GLY A 262 -9.26 3.77 -3.37
C GLY A 262 -10.55 4.56 -3.54
N TYR A 263 -11.03 4.66 -4.78
CA TYR A 263 -12.40 5.13 -5.06
C TYR A 263 -13.11 4.23 -6.07
N SER A 264 -14.44 4.27 -6.01
CA SER A 264 -15.32 3.61 -6.97
C SER A 264 -16.45 4.53 -7.36
N LEU A 265 -16.93 4.37 -8.58
CA LEU A 265 -18.20 4.95 -9.00
C LEU A 265 -19.37 4.22 -8.35
N LEU A 266 -20.38 4.98 -7.96
CA LEU A 266 -21.73 4.51 -7.68
C LEU A 266 -22.54 4.42 -8.97
N SER A 267 -23.75 3.86 -8.89
CA SER A 267 -24.66 3.72 -10.03
C SER A 267 -25.10 5.06 -10.66
N ASP A 268 -24.99 6.17 -9.92
CA ASP A 268 -25.29 7.52 -10.39
C ASP A 268 -24.06 8.27 -10.94
N ASN A 269 -22.91 7.57 -11.05
CA ASN A 269 -21.60 8.10 -11.44
C ASN A 269 -20.95 9.08 -10.45
N THR A 270 -21.45 9.20 -9.23
CA THR A 270 -20.69 9.87 -8.16
C THR A 270 -19.53 8.98 -7.69
N THR A 271 -18.48 9.59 -7.16
CA THR A 271 -17.29 8.88 -6.66
C THR A 271 -17.35 8.78 -5.15
N HIS A 272 -17.21 7.56 -4.63
CA HIS A 272 -17.08 7.29 -3.21
C HIS A 272 -15.74 6.62 -2.93
N ALA A 273 -15.10 6.99 -1.82
CA ALA A 273 -13.93 6.29 -1.32
C ALA A 273 -14.33 4.87 -0.90
N PHE A 274 -13.51 3.86 -1.22
CA PHE A 274 -13.76 2.48 -0.79
C PHE A 274 -12.62 1.95 0.06
N ALA A 275 -12.94 0.93 0.86
CA ALA A 275 -12.01 0.00 1.46
C ALA A 275 -12.32 -1.43 0.97
N TYR A 276 -11.31 -2.24 0.76
CA TYR A 276 -11.45 -3.66 0.49
C TYR A 276 -10.69 -4.45 1.55
N LEU A 277 -11.42 -5.33 2.24
CA LEU A 277 -10.89 -6.18 3.30
C LEU A 277 -11.71 -7.48 3.37
N GLY A 278 -11.05 -8.60 3.63
CA GLY A 278 -11.74 -9.89 3.80
C GLY A 278 -12.54 -10.36 2.58
N GLY A 279 -12.17 -9.91 1.37
CA GLY A 279 -12.87 -10.28 0.15
C GLY A 279 -14.03 -9.36 -0.25
N VAL A 280 -14.28 -8.28 0.50
CA VAL A 280 -15.47 -7.43 0.33
C VAL A 280 -15.06 -5.99 0.05
N LEU A 281 -15.64 -5.40 -1.00
CA LEU A 281 -15.55 -3.98 -1.32
C LEU A 281 -16.61 -3.21 -0.52
N VAL A 282 -16.19 -2.26 0.31
CA VAL A 282 -17.03 -1.50 1.23
C VAL A 282 -16.90 -0.01 0.96
N ASP A 283 -18.01 0.70 0.98
CA ASP A 283 -18.04 2.16 0.93
C ASP A 283 -17.55 2.74 2.27
N LEU A 284 -16.43 3.49 2.26
CA LEU A 284 -15.82 4.07 3.46
C LEU A 284 -16.75 5.06 4.17
N ASN A 285 -17.73 5.63 3.47
CA ASN A 285 -18.72 6.51 4.09
C ASN A 285 -19.57 5.80 5.15
N THR A 286 -19.70 4.48 5.05
CA THR A 286 -20.42 3.66 6.05
C THR A 286 -19.64 3.48 7.35
N TRP A 287 -18.34 3.82 7.37
CA TRP A 287 -17.47 3.72 8.55
C TRP A 287 -17.39 5.01 9.35
N LEU A 288 -18.00 6.09 8.83
CA LEU A 288 -18.09 7.38 9.50
C LEU A 288 -19.34 7.48 10.36
N PRO A 289 -19.36 8.37 11.38
CA PRO A 289 -20.60 8.74 12.04
C PRO A 289 -21.60 9.29 11.02
N ALA A 290 -22.85 8.82 11.05
CA ALA A 290 -23.90 9.31 10.14
C ALA A 290 -24.13 10.83 10.26
N SER A 291 -23.84 11.42 11.42
CA SER A 291 -23.93 12.86 11.67
C SER A 291 -22.65 13.64 11.34
N SER A 292 -21.65 13.02 10.70
CA SER A 292 -20.36 13.67 10.43
C SER A 292 -20.45 14.81 9.42
N GLY A 293 -21.45 14.77 8.52
CA GLY A 293 -21.61 15.73 7.42
C GLY A 293 -20.60 15.55 6.28
N TRP A 294 -19.70 14.57 6.40
CA TRP A 294 -18.67 14.27 5.42
C TRP A 294 -19.18 13.30 4.36
N THR A 295 -18.71 13.49 3.13
CA THR A 295 -18.79 12.47 2.08
C THR A 295 -17.41 12.29 1.45
N LEU A 296 -16.81 11.13 1.65
CA LEU A 296 -15.49 10.76 1.16
C LEU A 296 -15.57 10.39 -0.33
N GLY A 297 -14.81 11.10 -1.15
CA GLY A 297 -14.78 10.90 -2.60
C GLY A 297 -13.68 9.95 -3.06
N ALA A 298 -12.49 10.02 -2.43
CA ALA A 298 -11.37 9.12 -2.73
C ALA A 298 -10.42 8.97 -1.54
N ALA A 299 -9.83 7.79 -1.41
CA ALA A 299 -8.69 7.51 -0.54
C ALA A 299 -7.45 7.23 -1.38
N TYR A 300 -6.31 7.85 -1.04
CA TYR A 300 -5.08 7.81 -1.83
C TYR A 300 -3.99 6.96 -1.18
N ALA A 301 -3.90 6.95 0.15
CA ALA A 301 -2.91 6.17 0.87
C ALA A 301 -3.46 5.66 2.20
N VAL A 302 -2.88 4.57 2.67
CA VAL A 302 -3.16 3.95 3.98
C VAL A 302 -1.84 3.50 4.60
N ASN A 303 -1.65 3.74 5.90
CA ASN A 303 -0.48 3.24 6.64
C ASN A 303 -0.80 1.93 7.39
N ASN A 304 0.21 1.33 8.04
CA ASN A 304 0.05 0.11 8.82
C ASN A 304 -0.71 0.30 10.15
N SER A 305 -0.88 1.54 10.63
CA SER A 305 -1.76 1.87 11.75
C SER A 305 -3.24 1.91 11.34
N GLY A 306 -3.51 1.92 10.03
CA GLY A 306 -4.85 2.03 9.45
C GLY A 306 -5.29 3.47 9.20
N ASP A 307 -4.42 4.46 9.35
CA ASP A 307 -4.74 5.84 8.97
C ASP A 307 -4.86 5.93 7.45
N ILE A 308 -5.91 6.57 6.97
CA ILE A 308 -6.21 6.71 5.54
C ILE A 308 -6.23 8.18 5.19
N VAL A 309 -5.56 8.59 4.11
CA VAL A 309 -5.61 9.98 3.63
C VAL A 309 -6.29 10.05 2.27
N GLY A 310 -6.99 11.15 2.03
CA GLY A 310 -7.80 11.30 0.83
C GLY A 310 -8.48 12.65 0.72
N VAL A 311 -9.61 12.67 0.02
CA VAL A 311 -10.46 13.85 -0.15
C VAL A 311 -11.91 13.54 0.21
N GLY A 312 -12.56 14.53 0.80
CA GLY A 312 -13.98 14.47 1.13
C GLY A 312 -14.64 15.84 1.01
N THR A 313 -15.96 15.84 0.89
CA THR A 313 -16.76 17.06 0.90
C THR A 313 -17.43 17.25 2.25
N LEU A 314 -17.47 18.51 2.71
CA LEU A 314 -18.25 18.96 3.85
C LEU A 314 -18.99 20.22 3.41
N ASN A 315 -20.33 20.21 3.48
CA ASN A 315 -21.17 21.32 3.01
C ASN A 315 -20.86 21.77 1.56
N ASN A 316 -20.69 20.82 0.64
CA ASN A 316 -20.33 21.03 -0.77
C ASN A 316 -18.95 21.67 -1.04
N GLN A 317 -18.10 21.80 -0.02
CA GLN A 317 -16.72 22.22 -0.18
C GLN A 317 -15.79 21.02 -0.07
N LEU A 318 -14.75 20.96 -0.92
CA LEU A 318 -13.77 19.88 -0.95
C LEU A 318 -12.63 20.14 0.03
N TYR A 319 -12.22 19.10 0.75
CA TYR A 319 -11.15 19.13 1.73
C TYR A 319 -10.19 17.97 1.54
N ALA A 320 -8.92 18.21 1.88
CA ALA A 320 -8.02 17.13 2.25
C ALA A 320 -8.46 16.56 3.60
N VAL A 321 -8.44 15.24 3.74
CA VAL A 321 -8.86 14.56 4.97
C VAL A 321 -7.90 13.45 5.35
N GLU A 322 -7.81 13.20 6.65
CA GLU A 322 -7.21 12.01 7.23
C GLU A 322 -8.29 11.30 8.05
N LEU A 323 -8.40 9.98 7.86
CA LEU A 323 -9.28 9.10 8.61
C LEU A 323 -8.41 8.39 9.63
N VAL A 324 -8.72 8.60 10.91
CA VAL A 324 -8.02 7.96 12.02
C VAL A 324 -8.95 6.90 12.63
N PRO A 325 -8.51 5.64 12.81
CA PRO A 325 -9.30 4.61 13.48
C PRO A 325 -9.78 5.07 14.86
N SER A 326 -11.07 4.90 15.16
CA SER A 326 -11.68 5.38 16.43
C SER A 326 -11.37 4.49 17.65
N GLY A 327 -10.62 3.42 17.43
CA GLY A 327 -10.14 2.45 18.41
C GLY A 327 -9.20 1.46 17.71
N PRO A 328 -8.51 0.55 18.43
CA PRO A 328 -7.78 -0.52 17.77
C PRO A 328 -8.79 -1.26 16.88
N PRO A 329 -8.58 -1.31 15.56
CA PRO A 329 -9.59 -1.86 14.69
C PRO A 329 -9.82 -3.32 15.11
N ALA A 330 -11.04 -3.62 15.57
CA ALA A 330 -11.43 -4.98 15.92
C ALA A 330 -11.24 -5.95 14.74
N ILE A 331 -11.15 -5.40 13.52
CA ILE A 331 -10.86 -6.07 12.25
C ILE A 331 -9.37 -6.26 11.92
N MET A 332 -8.44 -5.56 12.60
CA MET A 332 -6.98 -5.81 12.52
C MET A 332 -6.46 -6.61 13.73
N ALA A 333 -7.33 -6.91 14.71
CA ALA A 333 -6.98 -7.53 15.97
C ALA A 333 -6.79 -9.07 15.91
N GLU A 334 -6.89 -9.69 14.73
CA GLU A 334 -6.54 -11.10 14.54
C GLU A 334 -5.38 -11.24 13.55
N ALA A 335 -4.18 -10.86 13.99
CA ALA A 335 -3.06 -11.75 13.72
C ALA A 335 -3.36 -13.03 14.52
N PRO A 336 -3.39 -14.24 13.92
CA PRO A 336 -3.56 -15.44 14.71
C PRO A 336 -2.46 -15.43 15.76
N ALA A 337 -2.85 -15.47 17.04
CA ALA A 337 -1.91 -15.75 18.10
C ALA A 337 -1.06 -16.94 17.66
N ASP A 338 0.27 -16.82 17.82
CA ASP A 338 1.21 -17.91 17.53
C ASP A 338 0.55 -19.24 17.88
N PRO A 339 0.38 -20.17 16.92
CA PRO A 339 -0.15 -21.48 17.27
C PRO A 339 0.76 -21.99 18.38
N ALA A 340 0.15 -22.24 19.55
CA ALA A 340 0.86 -22.65 20.76
C ALA A 340 1.96 -23.64 20.35
N PRO A 341 3.23 -23.43 20.79
CA PRO A 341 4.37 -24.13 20.25
C PRO A 341 4.03 -25.60 20.15
N VAL A 342 3.99 -26.11 18.92
CA VAL A 342 3.81 -27.53 18.67
C VAL A 342 4.93 -28.20 19.46
N PRO A 343 4.64 -29.06 20.46
CA PRO A 343 5.70 -29.73 21.18
C PRO A 343 6.50 -30.52 20.15
N GLU A 344 7.75 -30.12 19.93
CA GLU A 344 8.60 -30.80 18.96
C GLU A 344 8.63 -32.30 19.27
N PRO A 345 8.44 -33.19 18.29
CA PRO A 345 8.60 -34.64 18.47
C PRO A 345 10.01 -35.07 18.91
N GLY A 346 10.94 -34.14 19.18
CA GLY A 346 12.33 -34.41 19.52
C GLY A 346 12.62 -34.70 20.99
N ALA A 347 11.75 -34.33 21.94
CA ALA A 347 12.05 -34.48 23.37
C ALA A 347 11.80 -35.90 23.93
N LEU A 348 11.11 -36.78 23.20
CA LEU A 348 10.81 -38.17 23.62
C LEU A 348 11.69 -39.23 22.94
N LEU A 349 12.56 -38.86 21.99
CA LEU A 349 13.42 -39.80 21.26
C LEU A 349 14.90 -39.82 21.71
N LEU A 350 15.31 -38.92 22.62
CA LEU A 350 16.65 -38.97 23.23
C LEU A 350 16.73 -39.71 24.59
N SER A 351 15.61 -40.09 25.20
CA SER A 351 15.64 -40.88 26.45
C SER A 351 15.66 -42.40 26.23
N ALA A 352 15.33 -42.88 25.01
CA ALA A 352 15.32 -44.31 24.69
C ALA A 352 16.64 -44.83 24.09
N THR A 353 17.42 -43.99 23.41
CA THR A 353 18.73 -44.37 22.83
C THR A 353 19.87 -44.32 23.86
N GLY A 354 19.73 -43.51 24.91
CA GLY A 354 20.70 -43.43 26.02
C GLY A 354 20.75 -44.66 26.93
N LEU A 355 19.64 -45.38 27.12
CA LEU A 355 19.61 -46.58 27.99
C LEU A 355 20.10 -47.86 27.29
N ALA A 356 19.98 -47.96 25.96
CA ALA A 356 20.52 -49.08 25.17
C ALA A 356 22.06 -49.02 25.01
N ALA A 357 22.63 -47.82 24.95
CA ALA A 357 24.08 -47.62 24.89
C ALA A 357 24.78 -47.95 26.22
N ILE A 358 24.13 -47.68 27.37
CA ILE A 358 24.68 -48.01 28.70
C ILE A 358 24.60 -49.52 28.97
N ALA A 359 23.53 -50.20 28.55
CA ALA A 359 23.41 -51.66 28.69
C ALA A 359 24.44 -52.44 27.86
N THR A 360 24.78 -51.98 26.65
CA THR A 360 25.79 -52.62 25.78
C THR A 360 27.22 -52.36 26.25
N ILE A 361 27.52 -51.19 26.84
CA ILE A 361 28.84 -50.88 27.43
C ILE A 361 29.07 -51.67 28.72
N VAL A 362 28.05 -51.83 29.57
CA VAL A 362 28.14 -52.65 30.80
C VAL A 362 28.24 -54.16 30.48
N TRP A 363 27.54 -54.64 29.46
CA TRP A 363 27.65 -56.03 29.00
C TRP A 363 29.03 -56.36 28.40
N ARG A 364 29.62 -55.45 27.61
CA ARG A 364 30.98 -55.63 27.06
C ARG A 364 32.07 -55.59 28.14
N ARG A 365 31.94 -54.73 29.16
CA ARG A 365 32.91 -54.67 30.28
C ARG A 365 32.85 -55.87 31.23
N ARG A 366 31.69 -56.53 31.37
CA ARG A 366 31.56 -57.78 32.16
C ARG A 366 32.04 -59.04 31.42
N ARG A 367 32.12 -59.02 30.08
CA ARG A 367 32.77 -60.10 29.29
C ARG A 367 34.29 -59.95 29.16
N ALA A 368 34.82 -58.73 29.31
CA ALA A 368 36.26 -58.45 29.24
C ALA A 368 37.00 -58.60 30.59
N ALA A 369 36.28 -58.87 31.68
CA ALA A 369 36.82 -59.09 33.03
C ALA A 369 36.41 -60.47 33.59
N GLY A 370 36.33 -61.49 32.73
CA GLY A 370 36.31 -62.87 33.19
C GLY A 370 37.74 -63.29 33.49
N VAL A 371 38.05 -63.56 34.77
CA VAL A 371 39.41 -63.78 35.32
C VAL A 371 40.18 -62.49 35.59
#